data_AF-A0A4S2RI59-F1
#
_entry.id   AF-A0A4S2RI59-F1
#
_cell.length_a   1.000
_cell.length_b   1.000
_cell.length_c   1.000
_cell.angle_alpha   90.00
_cell.angle_beta   90.00
_cell.angle_gamma   90.00
#
_symmetry.space_group_name_H-M   'P 1'
#
loop_
_entity.id
_entity.type
_entity.pdbx_description
1 polymer ?
#
loop_
_entity_poly.entity_id
_entity_poly.type
_entity_poly.pdbx_seq_one_letter_code
_entity_poly.pdbx_strand_id
1 'polypeptide(L)'
;MTHWYEGPLAAFDTETTGVDVEEDRIVSAALVVQDRAGGPVRVTRWLVNPGVPVPEGATEIHGLTDDHLRRNGRWPAPAVEEMARALAGQSAAGRPLVVMNAPFDLTLLDRELKRHRASSLGACLERSPLCVLDPRVLDKHLDRYRKGRRTLTDLCALYEVVLDGAHDAAADATASLELVRAVGRRFATRLERLTPAELHTLQAVWHAAQARGLQAWFARSGTPETVDPAWPLRPELGTAARGDAEAGPSVVLTDRPLSGWAILGSNQ
;
A
#
# COMPACT_ATOMS: atom_id res chain seq x y z
N MET A 1 -5.95 -6.21 -29.63
CA MET A 1 -5.25 -5.38 -28.64
C MET A 1 -4.92 -6.28 -27.47
N THR A 2 -3.69 -6.28 -26.98
CA THR A 2 -3.33 -7.00 -25.75
C THR A 2 -4.05 -6.36 -24.58
N HIS A 3 -4.75 -7.13 -23.74
CA HIS A 3 -5.38 -6.60 -22.55
C HIS A 3 -4.34 -5.95 -21.63
N TRP A 4 -4.71 -4.87 -20.95
CA TRP A 4 -3.77 -4.13 -20.10
C TRP A 4 -3.12 -5.01 -19.01
N TYR A 5 -3.87 -6.00 -18.50
CA TYR A 5 -3.42 -6.95 -17.48
C TYR A 5 -2.53 -8.09 -18.02
N GLU A 6 -2.28 -8.15 -19.33
CA GLU A 6 -1.27 -9.03 -19.94
C GLU A 6 -0.01 -8.26 -20.38
N GLY A 7 -0.10 -6.93 -20.42
CA GLY A 7 0.96 -6.03 -20.83
C GLY A 7 1.95 -5.62 -19.73
N PRO A 8 2.71 -4.56 -19.98
CA PRO A 8 3.73 -4.07 -19.05
C PRO A 8 3.09 -3.51 -17.77
N LEU A 9 3.55 -3.98 -16.60
CA LEU A 9 3.15 -3.49 -15.28
C LEU A 9 4.39 -3.21 -14.42
N ALA A 10 4.27 -2.25 -13.51
CA ALA A 10 5.17 -2.08 -12.38
C ALA A 10 4.39 -2.28 -11.08
N ALA A 11 5.04 -2.65 -9.99
CA ALA A 11 4.44 -2.75 -8.67
C ALA A 11 5.38 -2.20 -7.59
N PHE A 12 4.82 -1.54 -6.59
CA PHE A 12 5.56 -0.92 -5.50
C PHE A 12 4.95 -1.29 -4.16
N ASP A 13 5.80 -1.51 -3.17
CA ASP A 13 5.45 -1.92 -1.81
C ASP A 13 6.54 -1.48 -0.83
N THR A 14 6.16 -1.25 0.43
CA THR A 14 7.05 -0.79 1.51
C THR A 14 6.87 -1.60 2.80
N GLU A 15 8.00 -1.85 3.48
CA GLU A 15 8.00 -2.25 4.90
C GLU A 15 8.33 -1.04 5.76
N THR A 16 7.68 -0.95 6.91
CA THR A 16 7.61 0.28 7.69
C THR A 16 7.76 0.03 9.19
N THR A 17 8.04 1.07 9.96
CA THR A 17 8.07 0.98 11.43
C THR A 17 6.69 0.82 12.07
N GLY A 18 5.62 1.02 11.31
CA GLY A 18 4.24 1.00 11.79
C GLY A 18 3.23 1.41 10.71
N VAL A 19 2.00 1.72 11.12
CA VAL A 19 0.86 1.96 10.22
C VAL A 19 0.42 3.43 10.11
N ASP A 20 1.07 4.33 10.84
CA ASP A 20 0.79 5.77 10.79
C ASP A 20 1.60 6.41 9.65
N VAL A 21 0.91 6.75 8.55
CA VAL A 21 1.54 7.37 7.38
C VAL A 21 2.15 8.75 7.65
N GLU A 22 1.76 9.42 8.74
CA GLU A 22 2.31 10.73 9.11
C GLU A 22 3.59 10.57 9.94
N GLU A 23 3.65 9.59 10.84
CA GLU A 23 4.70 9.49 11.87
C GLU A 23 5.62 8.27 11.74
N ASP A 24 5.28 7.23 11.00
CA ASP A 24 6.15 6.07 10.77
C ASP A 24 7.17 6.31 9.64
N ARG A 25 8.15 5.40 9.51
CA ARG A 25 9.25 5.49 8.53
C ARG A 25 9.29 4.25 7.64
N ILE A 26 9.77 4.45 6.41
CA ILE A 26 10.11 3.36 5.49
C ILE A 26 11.41 2.72 5.96
N VAL A 27 11.42 1.40 6.10
CA VAL A 27 12.62 0.59 6.40
C VAL A 27 13.07 -0.27 5.22
N SER A 28 12.12 -0.66 4.35
CA SER A 28 12.40 -1.32 3.07
C SER A 28 11.39 -0.88 2.02
N ALA A 29 11.78 -0.92 0.76
CA ALA A 29 10.86 -0.77 -0.35
C ALA A 29 11.31 -1.59 -1.56
N ALA A 30 10.38 -1.94 -2.42
CA ALA A 30 10.69 -2.58 -3.69
C ALA A 30 9.87 -2.02 -4.85
N LEU A 31 10.52 -1.93 -6.01
CA LEU A 31 9.87 -1.68 -7.30
C LEU A 31 10.11 -2.90 -8.18
N VAL A 32 9.03 -3.58 -8.53
CA VAL A 32 9.02 -4.74 -9.42
C VAL A 32 8.49 -4.31 -10.77
N VAL A 33 9.16 -4.68 -11.86
CA VAL A 33 8.73 -4.35 -13.23
C VAL A 33 8.71 -5.61 -14.08
N GLN A 34 7.59 -5.83 -14.77
CA GLN A 34 7.40 -6.97 -15.68
C GLN A 34 6.81 -6.47 -17.00
N ASP A 35 7.47 -6.75 -18.13
CA ASP A 35 7.07 -6.22 -19.44
C ASP A 35 5.89 -6.96 -20.08
N ARG A 36 5.65 -8.21 -19.66
CA ARG A 36 4.54 -9.06 -20.09
C ARG A 36 4.25 -10.11 -19.04
N ALA A 37 3.01 -10.58 -18.95
CA ALA A 37 2.66 -11.68 -18.07
C ALA A 37 3.53 -12.93 -18.32
N GLY A 38 3.97 -13.60 -17.25
CA GLY A 38 4.86 -14.76 -17.31
C GLY A 38 6.29 -14.46 -17.80
N GLY A 39 6.63 -13.19 -18.03
CA GLY A 39 7.98 -12.75 -18.36
C GLY A 39 8.88 -12.58 -17.14
N PRO A 40 10.19 -12.39 -17.34
CA PRO A 40 11.13 -12.12 -16.26
C PRO A 40 10.75 -10.82 -15.53
N VAL A 41 10.92 -10.83 -14.20
CA VAL A 41 10.74 -9.67 -13.35
C VAL A 41 12.08 -8.96 -13.11
N ARG A 42 12.07 -7.63 -13.19
CA ARG A 42 13.19 -6.79 -12.71
C ARG A 42 12.81 -6.21 -11.37
N VAL A 43 13.68 -6.36 -10.38
CA VAL A 43 13.41 -5.89 -9.02
C VAL A 43 14.47 -4.89 -8.60
N THR A 44 14.04 -3.71 -8.18
CA THR A 44 14.87 -2.72 -7.48
C THR A 44 14.47 -2.76 -6.02
N ARG A 45 15.44 -2.87 -5.11
CA ARG A 45 15.21 -2.92 -3.65
C ARG A 45 15.93 -1.77 -2.99
N TRP A 46 15.32 -1.24 -1.94
CA TRP A 46 15.92 -0.27 -1.05
C TRP A 46 15.82 -0.79 0.38
N LEU A 47 16.93 -0.72 1.10
CA LEU A 47 16.97 -0.91 2.54
C LEU A 47 17.34 0.43 3.16
N VAL A 48 16.55 0.90 4.12
CA VAL A 48 16.65 2.24 4.69
C VAL A 48 16.89 2.12 6.18
N ASN A 49 17.91 2.82 6.67
CA ASN A 49 18.04 3.07 8.09
C ASN A 49 17.12 4.25 8.45
N PRO A 50 16.00 4.02 9.16
CA PRO A 50 14.99 5.06 9.39
C PRO A 50 15.47 6.14 10.39
N GLY A 51 16.60 5.92 11.08
CA GLY A 51 17.12 6.85 12.09
C GLY A 51 16.30 6.92 13.38
N VAL A 52 15.28 6.07 13.51
CA VAL A 52 14.44 5.89 14.69
C VAL A 52 14.36 4.39 15.04
N PRO A 53 14.05 4.01 16.29
CA PRO A 53 13.86 2.62 16.65
C PRO A 53 12.71 1.99 15.86
N VAL A 54 12.90 0.75 15.40
CA VAL A 54 11.84 -0.08 14.82
C VAL A 54 11.12 -0.81 15.95
N PRO A 55 9.79 -0.65 16.11
CA PRO A 55 9.02 -1.40 17.10
C PRO A 55 9.17 -2.92 16.93
N GLU A 56 9.11 -3.65 18.05
CA GLU A 56 9.24 -5.12 18.05
C GLU A 56 8.16 -5.77 17.18
N GLY A 57 6.91 -5.32 17.26
CA GLY A 57 5.82 -5.85 16.44
C GLY A 57 6.02 -5.65 14.92
N ALA A 58 6.68 -4.57 14.50
CA ALA A 58 7.05 -4.39 13.09
C ALA A 58 8.19 -5.34 12.70
N THR A 59 9.19 -5.46 13.59
CA THR A 59 10.30 -6.41 13.41
C THR A 59 9.82 -7.86 13.33
N GLU A 60 8.83 -8.26 14.12
CA GLU A 60 8.22 -9.60 14.06
C GLU A 60 7.53 -9.88 12.72
N ILE A 61 6.99 -8.85 12.09
CA ILE A 61 6.28 -8.94 10.80
C ILE A 61 7.28 -9.08 9.65
N HIS A 62 8.20 -8.11 9.49
CA HIS A 62 9.08 -8.02 8.31
C HIS A 62 10.52 -8.52 8.56
N GLY A 63 10.88 -8.86 9.80
CA GLY A 63 12.19 -9.44 10.17
C GLY A 63 13.38 -8.48 10.15
N LEU A 64 13.18 -7.16 10.01
CA LEU A 64 14.26 -6.18 9.87
C LEU A 64 14.57 -5.52 11.21
N THR A 65 15.66 -5.96 11.84
CA THR A 65 16.08 -5.45 13.15
C THR A 65 16.79 -4.10 13.04
N ASP A 66 16.78 -3.32 14.13
CA ASP A 66 17.55 -2.08 14.24
C ASP A 66 19.04 -2.24 13.90
N ASP A 67 19.66 -3.34 14.36
CA ASP A 67 21.07 -3.62 14.07
C ASP A 67 21.30 -3.92 12.59
N HIS A 68 20.39 -4.67 11.95
CA HIS A 68 20.46 -4.94 10.53
C HIS A 68 20.33 -3.66 9.70
N LEU A 69 19.33 -2.83 9.99
CA LEU A 69 19.08 -1.57 9.28
C LEU A 69 20.21 -0.57 9.50
N ARG A 70 20.77 -0.48 10.71
CA ARG A 70 21.91 0.40 10.98
C ARG A 70 23.19 0.01 10.23
N ARG A 71 23.42 -1.29 10.02
CA ARG A 71 24.62 -1.80 9.32
C ARG A 71 24.49 -1.78 7.80
N ASN A 72 23.29 -2.05 7.28
CA ASN A 72 23.08 -2.33 5.86
C ASN A 72 22.17 -1.31 5.16
N GLY A 73 21.35 -0.58 5.93
CA GLY A 73 20.41 0.40 5.42
C GLY A 73 21.10 1.71 5.02
N ARG A 74 20.59 2.35 3.98
CA ARG A 74 21.04 3.65 3.50
C ARG A 74 20.32 4.77 4.28
N TRP A 75 20.90 5.97 4.27
CA TRP A 75 20.23 7.15 4.80
C TRP A 75 18.91 7.43 4.05
N PRO A 76 17.83 7.89 4.73
CA PRO A 76 16.52 8.06 4.10
C PRO A 76 16.53 8.99 2.89
N ALA A 77 17.15 10.18 3.01
CA ALA A 77 17.10 11.22 1.99
C ALA A 77 17.47 10.77 0.56
N PRO A 78 18.63 10.12 0.30
CA PRO A 78 18.92 9.61 -1.04
C PRO A 78 18.01 8.45 -1.46
N ALA A 79 17.61 7.58 -0.53
CA ALA A 79 16.77 6.41 -0.85
C ALA A 79 15.37 6.83 -1.32
N VAL A 80 14.72 7.75 -0.61
CA VAL A 80 13.36 8.21 -0.92
C VAL A 80 13.29 9.01 -2.22
N GLU A 81 14.34 9.79 -2.53
CA GLU A 81 14.45 10.45 -3.84
C GLU A 81 14.59 9.42 -4.98
N GLU A 82 15.42 8.40 -4.80
CA GLU A 82 15.58 7.35 -5.80
C GLU A 82 14.29 6.56 -6.02
N MET A 83 13.54 6.24 -4.96
CA MET A 83 12.21 5.63 -5.07
C MET A 83 11.27 6.52 -5.90
N ALA A 84 11.15 7.81 -5.55
CA ALA A 84 10.29 8.74 -6.27
C ALA A 84 10.69 8.88 -7.75
N ARG A 85 12.00 8.95 -8.03
CA ARG A 85 12.52 8.99 -9.40
C ARG A 85 12.23 7.70 -10.17
N ALA A 86 12.34 6.54 -9.52
CA ALA A 86 12.05 5.26 -10.13
C ALA A 86 10.55 5.15 -10.49
N LEU A 87 9.65 5.59 -9.61
CA LEU A 87 8.21 5.67 -9.89
C LEU A 87 7.90 6.66 -11.03
N ALA A 88 8.51 7.84 -11.01
CA ALA A 88 8.39 8.82 -12.09
C ALA A 88 8.86 8.25 -13.44
N GLY A 89 9.94 7.46 -13.43
CA GLY A 89 10.44 6.75 -14.61
C GLY A 89 9.43 5.75 -15.18
N GLN A 90 8.73 4.99 -14.33
CA GLN A 90 7.66 4.09 -14.79
C GLN A 90 6.48 4.85 -15.37
N SER A 91 6.09 5.95 -14.72
CA SER A 91 5.02 6.83 -15.19
C SER A 91 5.32 7.43 -16.55
N ALA A 92 6.53 7.97 -16.74
CA ALA A 92 6.99 8.54 -18.01
C ALA A 92 7.05 7.49 -19.13
N ALA A 93 7.24 6.21 -18.80
CA ALA A 93 7.17 5.08 -19.73
C ALA A 93 5.72 4.62 -20.02
N GLY A 94 4.70 5.29 -19.48
CA GLY A 94 3.30 4.93 -19.65
C GLY A 94 2.90 3.62 -18.97
N ARG A 95 3.67 3.18 -17.96
CA ARG A 95 3.47 1.89 -17.29
C ARG A 95 2.56 2.06 -16.07
N PRO A 96 1.44 1.31 -15.96
CA PRO A 96 0.61 1.32 -14.78
C PRO A 96 1.38 0.82 -13.55
N LEU A 97 1.15 1.47 -12.41
CA LEU A 97 1.75 1.12 -11.12
C LEU A 97 0.73 0.37 -10.27
N VAL A 98 1.06 -0.86 -9.89
CA VAL A 98 0.28 -1.65 -8.96
C VAL A 98 0.74 -1.36 -7.53
N VAL A 99 -0.20 -1.00 -6.65
CA VAL A 99 0.08 -0.81 -5.23
C VAL A 99 -1.11 -1.34 -4.45
N MET A 100 -0.89 -2.37 -3.62
CA MET A 100 -1.94 -2.94 -2.79
C MET A 100 -2.24 -1.97 -1.64
N ASN A 101 -3.49 -1.51 -1.50
CA ASN A 101 -3.83 -0.47 -0.52
C ASN A 101 -3.01 0.83 -0.73
N ALA A 102 -3.01 1.32 -1.97
CA ALA A 102 -2.17 2.44 -2.43
C ALA A 102 -2.11 3.69 -1.53
N PRO A 103 -3.19 4.11 -0.84
CA PRO A 103 -3.15 5.25 0.08
C PRO A 103 -2.15 5.10 1.23
N PHE A 104 -1.64 3.90 1.51
CA PHE A 104 -0.61 3.69 2.51
C PHE A 104 0.78 4.04 1.96
N ASP A 105 1.34 3.20 1.08
CA ASP A 105 2.72 3.32 0.58
C ASP A 105 3.00 4.66 -0.10
N LEU A 106 2.06 5.14 -0.92
CA LEU A 106 2.25 6.39 -1.66
C LEU A 106 2.21 7.60 -0.72
N THR A 107 1.37 7.57 0.32
CA THR A 107 1.31 8.65 1.30
C THR A 107 2.56 8.65 2.16
N LEU A 108 3.01 7.47 2.61
CA LEU A 108 4.22 7.36 3.40
C LEU A 108 5.45 7.85 2.62
N LEU A 109 5.59 7.47 1.34
CA LEU A 109 6.65 7.99 0.48
C LEU A 109 6.57 9.51 0.30
N ASP A 110 5.36 10.06 0.13
CA ASP A 110 5.16 11.51 0.07
C ASP A 110 5.59 12.22 1.36
N ARG A 111 5.28 11.66 2.53
CA ARG A 111 5.71 12.22 3.83
C ARG A 111 7.22 12.12 4.02
N GLU A 112 7.83 11.03 3.62
CA GLU A 112 9.28 10.85 3.66
C GLU A 112 10.01 11.84 2.72
N LEU A 113 9.48 12.11 1.52
CA LEU A 113 10.01 13.13 0.62
C LEU A 113 9.94 14.53 1.25
N LYS A 114 8.84 14.85 1.93
CA LYS A 114 8.70 16.14 2.62
C LYS A 114 9.68 16.27 3.76
N ARG A 115 9.77 15.22 4.59
CA ARG A 115 10.67 15.12 5.74
C ARG A 115 12.14 15.26 5.36
N HIS A 116 12.56 14.69 4.23
CA HIS A 116 13.98 14.58 3.90
C HIS A 116 14.46 15.42 2.71
N ARG A 117 13.57 15.86 1.83
CA ARG A 117 13.92 16.57 0.58
C ARG A 117 13.17 17.88 0.35
N ALA A 118 12.30 18.30 1.28
CA ALA A 118 11.43 19.46 1.11
C ALA A 118 10.66 19.42 -0.23
N SER A 119 10.26 18.21 -0.64
CA SER A 119 9.55 17.93 -1.89
C SER A 119 8.37 17.02 -1.62
N SER A 120 7.48 16.83 -2.58
CA SER A 120 6.33 15.93 -2.47
C SER A 120 6.34 14.93 -3.62
N LEU A 121 5.65 13.81 -3.43
CA LEU A 121 5.50 12.83 -4.51
C LEU A 121 4.76 13.46 -5.71
N GLY A 122 3.78 14.33 -5.43
CA GLY A 122 3.10 15.11 -6.47
C GLY A 122 4.06 16.00 -7.28
N ALA A 123 5.01 16.68 -6.63
CA ALA A 123 6.02 17.49 -7.33
C ALA A 123 6.95 16.63 -8.18
N CYS A 124 7.36 15.44 -7.69
CA CYS A 124 8.17 14.50 -8.48
C CYS A 124 7.44 13.95 -9.72
N LEU A 125 6.10 13.93 -9.70
CA LEU A 125 5.25 13.33 -10.73
C LEU A 125 4.52 14.36 -11.62
N GLU A 126 4.78 15.66 -11.45
CA GLU A 126 4.02 16.74 -12.10
C GLU A 126 3.90 16.57 -13.62
N ARG A 127 4.98 16.14 -14.28
CA ARG A 127 5.01 15.94 -15.74
C ARG A 127 4.31 14.68 -16.22
N SER A 128 4.15 13.68 -15.35
CA SER A 128 3.62 12.36 -15.70
C SER A 128 3.01 11.73 -14.44
N PRO A 129 1.72 11.99 -14.16
CA PRO A 129 1.05 11.47 -12.97
C PRO A 129 0.93 9.95 -13.03
N LEU A 130 1.04 9.29 -11.88
CA LEU A 130 0.93 7.84 -11.77
C LEU A 130 -0.44 7.33 -12.22
N CYS A 131 -0.42 6.27 -13.03
CA CYS A 131 -1.60 5.47 -13.33
C CYS A 131 -1.65 4.26 -12.38
N VAL A 132 -2.27 4.44 -11.21
CA VAL A 132 -2.32 3.43 -10.14
C VAL A 132 -3.41 2.37 -10.36
N LEU A 133 -3.10 1.11 -10.07
CA LEU A 133 -4.01 -0.04 -10.00
C LEU A 133 -3.90 -0.68 -8.60
N ASP A 134 -4.98 -0.68 -7.85
CA ASP A 134 -5.04 -1.21 -6.49
C ASP A 134 -5.91 -2.49 -6.46
N PRO A 135 -5.29 -3.68 -6.35
CA PRO A 135 -6.02 -4.95 -6.35
C PRO A 135 -7.08 -5.04 -5.25
N ARG A 136 -6.90 -4.35 -4.11
CA ARG A 136 -7.90 -4.30 -3.03
C ARG A 136 -9.17 -3.60 -3.46
N VAL A 137 -9.03 -2.45 -4.13
CA VAL A 137 -10.16 -1.63 -4.60
C VAL A 137 -10.88 -2.35 -5.74
N LEU A 138 -10.12 -2.94 -6.67
CA LEU A 138 -10.65 -3.73 -7.78
C LEU A 138 -11.45 -4.94 -7.27
N ASP A 139 -10.87 -5.80 -6.43
CA ASP A 139 -11.56 -6.97 -5.86
C ASP A 139 -12.85 -6.56 -5.14
N LYS A 140 -12.78 -5.55 -4.27
CA LYS A 140 -13.94 -5.09 -3.49
C LYS A 140 -15.03 -4.47 -4.36
N HIS A 141 -14.70 -3.86 -5.49
CA HIS A 141 -15.71 -3.36 -6.44
C HIS A 141 -16.31 -4.50 -7.27
N LEU A 142 -15.47 -5.40 -7.77
CA LEU A 142 -15.88 -6.47 -8.69
C LEU A 142 -16.68 -7.56 -7.98
N ASP A 143 -16.33 -7.88 -6.74
CA ASP A 143 -17.03 -8.84 -5.90
C ASP A 143 -17.34 -8.24 -4.51
N ARG A 144 -18.30 -7.31 -4.50
CA ARG A 144 -18.66 -6.49 -3.33
C ARG A 144 -19.10 -7.29 -2.10
N TYR A 145 -19.84 -8.39 -2.30
CA TYR A 145 -20.49 -9.13 -1.22
C TYR A 145 -19.70 -10.36 -0.77
N ARG A 146 -18.51 -10.59 -1.33
CA ARG A 146 -17.62 -11.67 -0.91
C ARG A 146 -17.30 -11.59 0.58
N LYS A 147 -17.48 -12.74 1.25
CA LYS A 147 -17.04 -12.96 2.64
C LYS A 147 -15.52 -13.09 2.72
N GLY A 148 -14.98 -12.80 3.90
CA GLY A 148 -13.55 -12.93 4.19
C GLY A 148 -12.78 -11.62 4.01
N ARG A 149 -11.54 -11.65 4.50
CA ARG A 149 -10.63 -10.51 4.49
C ARG A 149 -10.10 -10.21 3.07
N ARG A 150 -9.46 -9.05 2.94
CA ARG A 150 -8.88 -8.49 1.72
C ARG A 150 -7.44 -8.01 1.97
N THR A 151 -6.71 -8.76 2.78
CA THR A 151 -5.25 -8.62 2.87
C THR A 151 -4.63 -9.18 1.59
N LEU A 152 -3.36 -8.86 1.32
CA LEU A 152 -2.65 -9.43 0.17
C LEU A 152 -2.65 -10.96 0.25
N THR A 153 -2.31 -11.54 1.40
CA THR A 153 -2.33 -12.99 1.64
C THR A 153 -3.69 -13.62 1.33
N ASP A 154 -4.78 -13.05 1.86
CA ASP A 154 -6.13 -13.61 1.65
C ASP A 154 -6.55 -13.54 0.17
N LEU A 155 -6.15 -12.47 -0.54
CA LEU A 155 -6.44 -12.33 -1.97
C LEU A 155 -5.54 -13.24 -2.81
N CYS A 156 -4.25 -13.35 -2.52
CA CYS A 156 -3.37 -14.27 -3.21
C CYS A 156 -3.88 -15.72 -3.11
N ALA A 157 -4.30 -16.15 -1.92
CA ALA A 157 -4.94 -17.46 -1.74
C ALA A 157 -6.22 -17.62 -2.58
N LEU A 158 -7.08 -16.59 -2.63
CA LEU A 158 -8.33 -16.62 -3.40
C LEU A 158 -8.12 -16.69 -4.92
N TYR A 159 -7.12 -15.97 -5.42
CA TYR A 159 -6.83 -15.87 -6.86
C TYR A 159 -5.74 -16.84 -7.31
N GLU A 160 -5.33 -17.77 -6.43
CA GLU A 160 -4.31 -18.79 -6.69
C GLU A 160 -2.96 -18.18 -7.13
N VAL A 161 -2.61 -17.03 -6.55
CA VAL A 161 -1.33 -16.37 -6.73
C VAL A 161 -0.39 -16.83 -5.62
N VAL A 162 0.81 -17.25 -6.02
CA VAL A 162 1.86 -17.63 -5.07
C VAL A 162 2.39 -16.39 -4.36
N LEU A 163 2.37 -16.43 -3.03
CA LEU A 163 3.00 -15.45 -2.17
C LEU A 163 4.00 -16.18 -1.27
N ASP A 164 5.25 -16.24 -1.73
CA ASP A 164 6.37 -16.81 -0.98
C ASP A 164 7.14 -15.68 -0.30
N GLY A 165 7.19 -15.70 1.03
CA GLY A 165 7.86 -14.66 1.82
C GLY A 165 7.03 -13.40 2.00
N ALA A 166 5.78 -13.54 2.49
CA ALA A 166 4.97 -12.39 2.90
C ALA A 166 5.74 -11.50 3.89
N HIS A 167 5.51 -10.18 3.83
CA HIS A 167 6.23 -9.17 4.61
C HIS A 167 7.70 -8.99 4.18
N ASP A 168 7.98 -9.28 2.90
CA ASP A 168 9.12 -8.76 2.15
C ASP A 168 8.58 -7.89 1.02
N ALA A 169 8.97 -6.62 0.99
CA ALA A 169 8.49 -5.65 -0.01
C ALA A 169 8.59 -6.15 -1.46
N ALA A 170 9.62 -6.91 -1.82
CA ALA A 170 9.74 -7.41 -3.19
C ALA A 170 8.83 -8.60 -3.49
N ALA A 171 8.65 -9.51 -2.52
CA ALA A 171 7.68 -10.59 -2.61
C ALA A 171 6.25 -10.02 -2.70
N ASP A 172 5.91 -9.05 -1.84
CA ASP A 172 4.58 -8.45 -1.76
C ASP A 172 4.26 -7.59 -3.00
N ALA A 173 5.23 -6.82 -3.51
CA ALA A 173 5.08 -6.12 -4.79
C ALA A 173 4.90 -7.10 -5.96
N THR A 174 5.66 -8.21 -5.99
CA THR A 174 5.54 -9.22 -7.05
C THR A 174 4.18 -9.91 -7.00
N ALA A 175 3.73 -10.31 -5.81
CA ALA A 175 2.44 -10.94 -5.62
C ALA A 175 1.28 -9.98 -5.95
N SER A 176 1.40 -8.69 -5.59
CA SER A 176 0.42 -7.66 -5.95
C SER A 176 0.30 -7.49 -7.46
N LEU A 177 1.43 -7.50 -8.19
CA LEU A 177 1.46 -7.46 -9.64
C LEU A 177 0.68 -8.63 -10.25
N GLU A 178 1.01 -9.85 -9.86
CA GLU A 178 0.36 -11.06 -10.35
C GLU A 178 -1.11 -11.15 -9.94
N LEU A 179 -1.46 -10.65 -8.75
CA LEU A 179 -2.83 -10.54 -8.27
C LEU A 179 -3.67 -9.62 -9.14
N VAL A 180 -3.18 -8.44 -9.52
CA VAL A 180 -3.89 -7.56 -10.46
C VAL A 180 -4.10 -8.25 -11.81
N ARG A 181 -3.13 -9.04 -12.29
CA ARG A 181 -3.31 -9.84 -13.51
C ARG A 181 -4.40 -10.90 -13.34
N ALA A 182 -4.40 -11.63 -12.23
CA ALA A 182 -5.40 -12.65 -11.93
C ALA A 182 -6.81 -12.05 -11.81
N VAL A 183 -6.96 -10.89 -11.17
CA VAL A 183 -8.21 -10.12 -11.13
C VAL A 183 -8.64 -9.71 -12.54
N GLY A 184 -7.71 -9.17 -13.33
CA GLY A 184 -7.94 -8.81 -14.74
C GLY A 184 -8.49 -9.97 -15.57
N ARG A 185 -7.86 -11.15 -15.47
CA ARG A 185 -8.30 -12.37 -16.15
C ARG A 185 -9.67 -12.86 -15.66
N ARG A 186 -9.88 -12.93 -14.34
CA ARG A 186 -11.13 -13.44 -13.74
C ARG A 186 -12.34 -12.58 -14.12
N PHE A 187 -12.14 -11.26 -14.23
CA PHE A 187 -13.21 -10.31 -14.57
C PHE A 187 -13.02 -9.68 -15.95
N ALA A 188 -12.41 -10.40 -16.89
CA ALA A 188 -12.07 -9.89 -18.22
C ALA A 188 -13.25 -9.20 -18.92
N THR A 189 -14.45 -9.81 -18.91
CA THR A 189 -15.66 -9.26 -19.54
C THR A 189 -16.06 -7.86 -19.02
N ARG A 190 -15.64 -7.50 -17.80
CA ARG A 190 -15.92 -6.20 -17.17
C ARG A 190 -14.75 -5.21 -17.32
N LEU A 191 -13.53 -5.71 -17.50
CA LEU A 191 -12.29 -4.91 -17.42
C LEU A 191 -11.57 -4.75 -18.76
N GLU A 192 -11.81 -5.62 -19.74
CA GLU A 192 -11.04 -5.66 -20.99
C GLU A 192 -11.19 -4.41 -21.86
N ARG A 193 -12.31 -3.70 -21.72
CA ARG A 193 -12.62 -2.48 -22.48
C ARG A 193 -12.11 -1.21 -21.81
N LEU A 194 -11.64 -1.32 -20.56
CA LEU A 194 -11.14 -0.19 -19.79
C LEU A 194 -9.63 -0.10 -19.94
N THR A 195 -9.14 1.10 -20.16
CA THR A 195 -7.71 1.43 -20.09
C THR A 195 -7.28 1.54 -18.62
N PRO A 196 -5.98 1.39 -18.32
CA PRO A 196 -5.45 1.64 -16.98
C PRO A 196 -5.79 3.04 -16.45
N ALA A 197 -5.77 4.07 -17.30
CA ALA A 197 -6.10 5.44 -16.91
C ALA A 197 -7.58 5.58 -16.49
N GLU A 198 -8.50 4.97 -17.24
CA GLU A 198 -9.92 4.93 -16.86
C GLU A 198 -10.12 4.15 -15.56
N LEU A 199 -9.43 3.02 -15.39
CA LEU A 199 -9.47 2.24 -14.15
C LEU A 199 -8.93 3.03 -12.96
N HIS A 200 -7.87 3.81 -13.14
CA HIS A 200 -7.35 4.71 -12.10
C HIS A 200 -8.44 5.70 -11.65
N THR A 201 -9.07 6.41 -12.58
CA THR A 201 -10.15 7.36 -12.26
C THR A 201 -11.34 6.68 -11.58
N LEU A 202 -11.75 5.50 -12.07
CA LEU A 202 -12.86 4.75 -11.49
C LEU A 202 -12.54 4.26 -10.07
N GLN A 203 -11.31 3.82 -9.82
CA GLN A 203 -10.88 3.36 -8.49
C GLN A 203 -10.95 4.46 -7.44
N ALA A 204 -10.68 5.73 -7.79
CA ALA A 204 -10.89 6.84 -6.86
C ALA A 204 -12.35 6.94 -6.40
N VAL A 205 -13.30 6.81 -7.34
CA VAL A 205 -14.74 6.82 -7.05
C VAL A 205 -15.14 5.60 -6.22
N TRP A 206 -14.65 4.42 -6.59
CA TRP A 206 -14.94 3.18 -5.89
C TRP A 206 -14.38 3.17 -4.48
N HIS A 207 -13.14 3.60 -4.29
CA HIS A 207 -12.50 3.72 -2.98
C HIS A 207 -13.30 4.66 -2.08
N ALA A 208 -13.65 5.85 -2.56
CA ALA A 208 -14.45 6.80 -1.78
C ALA A 208 -15.83 6.22 -1.39
N ALA A 209 -16.48 5.46 -2.28
CA ALA A 209 -17.73 4.77 -1.95
C ALA A 209 -17.53 3.64 -0.92
N GLN A 210 -16.44 2.88 -1.03
CA GLN A 210 -16.07 1.84 -0.08
C GLN A 210 -15.75 2.42 1.30
N ALA A 211 -15.05 3.56 1.36
CA ALA A 211 -14.73 4.28 2.58
C ALA A 211 -15.98 4.81 3.28
N ARG A 212 -16.91 5.45 2.54
CA ARG A 212 -18.22 5.87 3.09
C ARG A 212 -19.01 4.70 3.66
N GLY A 213 -19.00 3.56 2.97
CA GLY A 213 -19.66 2.35 3.45
C GLY A 213 -19.09 1.84 4.77
N LEU A 214 -17.76 1.88 4.93
CA LEU A 214 -17.08 1.50 6.17
C LEU A 214 -17.33 2.51 7.28
N GLN A 215 -17.23 3.81 7.00
CA GLN A 215 -17.54 4.87 7.97
C GLN A 215 -18.96 4.74 8.52
N ALA A 216 -19.93 4.48 7.64
CA ALA A 216 -21.31 4.27 8.06
C ALA A 216 -21.47 3.01 8.92
N TRP A 217 -20.66 1.96 8.71
CA TRP A 217 -20.65 0.79 9.57
C TRP A 217 -20.07 1.11 10.95
N PHE A 218 -18.92 1.79 11.03
CA PHE A 218 -18.33 2.23 12.30
C PHE A 218 -19.27 3.11 13.12
N ALA A 219 -19.94 4.08 12.46
CA ALA A 219 -20.92 4.94 13.11
C ALA A 219 -22.10 4.13 13.69
N ARG A 220 -22.53 3.06 13.02
CA ARG A 220 -23.58 2.17 13.52
C ARG A 220 -23.10 1.22 14.63
N SER A 221 -21.85 0.78 14.60
CA SER A 221 -21.26 -0.10 15.63
C SER A 221 -20.75 0.67 16.85
N GLY A 222 -20.75 1.99 16.82
CA GLY A 222 -20.21 2.84 17.89
C GLY A 222 -18.68 2.84 17.95
N THR A 223 -18.00 2.44 16.87
CA THR A 223 -16.54 2.44 16.80
C THR A 223 -16.05 3.85 16.47
N PRO A 224 -15.18 4.47 17.31
CA PRO A 224 -14.73 5.85 17.11
C PRO A 224 -13.60 5.95 16.07
N GLU A 225 -13.77 5.29 14.92
CA GLU A 225 -12.79 5.29 13.83
C GLU A 225 -13.23 6.19 12.67
N THR A 226 -12.26 6.89 12.09
CA THR A 226 -12.45 7.75 10.92
C THR A 226 -11.82 7.10 9.69
N VAL A 227 -12.55 7.07 8.57
CA VAL A 227 -12.09 6.48 7.32
C VAL A 227 -11.82 7.57 6.30
N ASP A 228 -10.58 7.67 5.84
CA ASP A 228 -10.20 8.61 4.77
C ASP A 228 -10.73 8.12 3.40
N PRO A 229 -11.52 8.94 2.68
CA PRO A 229 -12.01 8.58 1.34
C PRO A 229 -10.96 8.80 0.23
N ALA A 230 -9.84 9.47 0.50
CA ALA A 230 -8.86 9.87 -0.49
C ALA A 230 -8.08 8.68 -1.07
N TRP A 231 -7.83 8.74 -2.37
CA TRP A 231 -7.07 7.74 -3.13
C TRP A 231 -6.50 8.39 -4.40
N PRO A 232 -5.30 8.01 -4.87
CA PRO A 232 -4.40 7.00 -4.29
C PRO A 232 -3.48 7.57 -3.20
N LEU A 233 -3.59 8.86 -2.89
CA LEU A 233 -2.75 9.57 -1.92
C LEU A 233 -3.66 10.30 -0.92
N ARG A 234 -3.31 10.26 0.37
CA ARG A 234 -4.03 11.02 1.40
C ARG A 234 -3.55 12.48 1.39
N PRO A 235 -4.47 13.46 1.47
CA PRO A 235 -4.09 14.86 1.61
C PRO A 235 -3.33 15.07 2.92
N GLU A 236 -2.60 16.18 3.03
CA GLU A 236 -2.05 16.57 4.33
C GLU A 236 -3.18 16.89 5.31
N LEU A 237 -3.03 16.44 6.55
CA LEU A 237 -3.83 16.97 7.65
C LEU A 237 -3.48 18.45 7.80
N GLY A 238 -4.43 19.33 7.43
CA GLY A 238 -4.25 20.77 7.58
C GLY A 238 -3.88 21.12 9.02
N THR A 239 -2.99 22.10 9.19
CA THR A 239 -2.44 22.56 10.48
C THR A 239 -3.51 22.90 11.54
N ALA A 240 -4.76 23.14 11.12
CA ALA A 240 -5.91 23.37 12.00
C ALA A 240 -6.36 22.15 12.84
N ALA A 241 -5.91 20.92 12.51
CA ALA A 241 -6.24 19.73 13.30
C ALA A 241 -5.19 19.40 14.39
N ARG A 242 -4.05 20.11 14.42
CA ARG A 242 -2.97 19.89 15.41
C ARG A 242 -3.09 20.78 16.66
N GLY A 243 -4.04 21.72 16.69
CA GLY A 243 -4.23 22.64 17.80
C GLY A 243 -5.64 22.56 18.36
N ASP A 244 -6.00 21.44 18.99
CA ASP A 244 -7.11 21.31 19.95
C ASP A 244 -7.03 19.95 20.68
N ALA A 245 -5.81 19.53 21.06
CA ALA A 245 -5.60 18.45 22.01
C ALA A 245 -4.78 19.00 23.17
N GLU A 246 -5.45 19.73 24.07
CA GLU A 246 -4.90 20.00 25.40
C GLU A 246 -4.58 18.67 26.09
N ALA A 247 -3.40 18.65 26.71
CA ALA A 247 -2.81 17.53 27.42
C ALA A 247 -3.72 17.03 28.56
N GLY A 248 -4.40 15.91 28.34
CA GLY A 248 -4.91 15.05 29.40
C GLY A 248 -3.81 14.10 29.90
N PRO A 249 -3.77 13.75 31.19
CA PRO A 249 -2.64 13.04 31.77
C PRO A 249 -2.49 11.64 31.15
N SER A 250 -1.26 11.27 30.81
CA SER A 250 -0.89 9.93 30.38
C SER A 250 -1.19 8.94 31.51
N VAL A 251 -2.25 8.14 31.33
CA VAL A 251 -2.46 6.94 32.12
C VAL A 251 -1.62 5.83 31.50
N VAL A 252 -0.56 5.46 32.22
CA VAL A 252 0.21 4.24 32.01
C VAL A 252 -0.75 3.05 32.19
N LEU A 253 -1.16 2.41 31.09
CA LEU A 253 -1.79 1.09 31.15
C LEU A 253 -0.67 0.05 31.04
N THR A 254 -0.35 -0.53 32.20
CA THR A 254 0.51 -1.69 32.34
C THR A 254 -0.11 -2.94 31.73
N ASP A 255 0.72 -3.73 31.06
CA ASP A 255 0.67 -5.16 30.76
C ASP A 255 -0.70 -5.86 30.67
N ARG A 256 -1.08 -6.28 29.45
CA ARG A 256 -1.59 -7.64 29.18
C ARG A 256 -1.21 -8.15 27.78
N PRO A 257 -0.95 -9.46 27.62
CA PRO A 257 -0.26 -10.03 26.47
C PRO A 257 -1.18 -10.24 25.25
N LEU A 258 -0.57 -10.18 24.06
CA LEU A 258 -1.14 -10.60 22.79
C LEU A 258 -1.32 -12.12 22.78
N SER A 259 -2.53 -12.59 23.05
CA SER A 259 -2.94 -13.96 22.70
C SER A 259 -4.43 -14.00 22.38
N GLY A 260 -4.76 -14.48 21.18
CA GLY A 260 -6.06 -15.10 20.91
C GLY A 260 -6.95 -14.41 19.89
N TRP A 261 -6.72 -14.70 18.60
CA TRP A 261 -7.81 -14.73 17.62
C TRP A 261 -7.73 -16.05 16.84
N ALA A 262 -8.26 -17.10 17.49
CA ALA A 262 -8.60 -18.36 16.84
C ALA A 262 -10.03 -18.73 17.25
N ILE A 263 -10.85 -18.96 16.22
CA ILE A 263 -12.08 -19.78 16.19
C ILE A 263 -13.30 -19.20 16.92
N LEU A 264 -14.36 -18.96 16.16
CA LEU A 264 -15.65 -19.63 16.38
C LEU A 264 -16.41 -19.71 15.05
N GLY A 265 -16.42 -20.91 14.48
CA GLY A 265 -17.41 -21.36 13.51
C GLY A 265 -18.55 -22.09 14.21
N SER A 266 -19.73 -21.93 13.62
CA SER A 266 -20.91 -22.82 13.65
C SER A 266 -21.68 -23.00 14.97
N ASN A 267 -22.96 -22.60 14.98
CA ASN A 267 -24.05 -23.58 14.89
C ASN A 267 -25.43 -22.94 14.56
N GLN A 268 -26.16 -23.66 13.69
CA GLN A 268 -27.58 -23.58 13.31
C GLN A 268 -28.08 -22.40 12.46
#